data_AF-A0A835LPM1-F1
#
_entry.id   AF-A0A835LPM1-F1
#
_cell.length_a   1.000
_cell.length_b   1.000
_cell.length_c   1.000
_cell.angle_alpha   90.00
_cell.angle_beta   90.00
_cell.angle_gamma   90.00
#
_symmetry.space_group_name_H-M   'P 1'
#
loop_
_entity.id
_entity.type
_entity.pdbx_description
1 polymer ?
#
loop_
_entity_poly.entity_id
_entity_poly.type
_entity_poly.pdbx_seq_one_letter_code
_entity_poly.pdbx_strand_id
1 'polypeptide(L)'
;AINNNPLSLKVNTYINSKSVKWSKIRCSLLKRNREYNITLLPGDGSGLEVNSVAKKVLTLAASQQGIFEFKEMPVGGAALDLVGVPLPD
;
A
#
# COMPACT_ATOMS: atom_id res chain seq x y z
N ALA A 1 5.43 -16.08 -5.29
CA ALA A 1 5.01 -14.68 -5.50
C ALA A 1 3.58 -14.67 -6.02
N ILE A 2 2.67 -13.97 -5.34
CA ILE A 2 1.24 -13.86 -5.70
C ILE A 2 1.05 -12.41 -6.16
N ASN A 3 0.38 -12.12 -7.28
CA ASN A 3 0.19 -10.73 -7.77
C ASN A 3 -1.27 -10.51 -8.23
N ASN A 4 -2.03 -9.50 -7.70
CA ASN A 4 -3.46 -9.13 -8.01
C ASN A 4 -3.54 -8.46 -9.39
N ASN A 5 -4.59 -8.63 -10.20
CA ASN A 5 -5.23 -7.52 -10.95
C ASN A 5 -6.45 -8.01 -11.77
N PRO A 6 -7.68 -7.52 -11.53
CA PRO A 6 -8.87 -7.82 -12.33
C PRO A 6 -9.28 -6.63 -13.23
N LEU A 7 -10.10 -6.94 -14.26
CA LEU A 7 -11.09 -6.10 -14.99
C LEU A 7 -10.82 -5.89 -16.50
N SER A 8 -11.59 -6.61 -17.33
CA SER A 8 -12.61 -5.99 -18.21
C SER A 8 -13.41 -7.10 -18.92
N LEU A 9 -14.71 -7.16 -18.60
CA LEU A 9 -15.67 -8.10 -19.17
C LEU A 9 -16.41 -7.40 -20.32
N LYS A 10 -16.32 -7.96 -21.54
CA LYS A 10 -17.40 -7.87 -22.53
C LYS A 10 -17.75 -9.30 -22.95
N VAL A 11 -18.83 -9.82 -22.36
CA VAL A 11 -19.37 -11.14 -22.69
C VAL A 11 -20.38 -10.96 -23.81
N ASN A 12 -20.06 -11.46 -25.01
CA ASN A 12 -21.01 -11.57 -26.10
C ASN A 12 -21.40 -13.05 -26.25
N THR A 13 -22.58 -13.43 -25.77
CA THR A 13 -23.05 -14.82 -25.76
C THR A 13 -23.67 -15.20 -27.11
N TYR A 14 -22.97 -16.00 -27.91
CA TYR A 14 -23.56 -16.85 -28.94
C TYR A 14 -23.50 -18.30 -28.45
N ILE A 15 -24.63 -18.82 -27.97
CA ILE A 15 -24.75 -20.21 -27.50
C ILE A 15 -25.16 -21.08 -28.68
N ASN A 16 -24.21 -21.84 -29.23
CA ASN A 16 -24.49 -22.94 -30.16
C ASN A 16 -24.23 -24.27 -29.45
N SER A 17 -25.26 -25.11 -29.48
CA SER A 17 -25.42 -26.38 -28.78
C SER A 17 -24.46 -27.46 -29.30
N LYS A 18 -23.20 -27.47 -28.83
CA LYS A 18 -22.31 -28.65 -28.90
C LYS A 18 -21.43 -28.74 -27.64
N SER A 19 -21.78 -29.68 -26.75
CA SER A 19 -20.99 -30.25 -25.65
C SER A 19 -19.92 -29.35 -25.02
N VAL A 20 -20.33 -28.49 -24.08
CA VAL A 20 -19.41 -27.66 -23.28
C VAL A 20 -18.64 -28.56 -22.30
N LYS A 21 -17.40 -28.94 -22.65
CA LYS A 21 -16.44 -29.45 -21.67
C LYS A 21 -16.18 -28.33 -20.66
N TRP A 22 -16.61 -28.53 -19.42
CA TRP A 22 -16.33 -27.62 -18.30
C TRP A 22 -14.82 -27.61 -18.01
N SER A 23 -14.08 -26.77 -18.72
CA SER A 23 -12.72 -26.43 -18.34
C SER A 23 -12.80 -25.62 -17.05
N LYS A 24 -12.37 -26.26 -15.95
CA LYS A 24 -12.26 -25.74 -14.59
C LYS A 24 -11.74 -24.29 -14.62
N ILE A 25 -12.63 -23.31 -14.43
CA ILE A 25 -12.26 -21.90 -14.39
C ILE A 25 -11.46 -21.70 -13.10
N ARG A 26 -10.12 -21.69 -13.22
CA ARG A 26 -9.24 -21.25 -12.13
C ARG A 26 -9.28 -19.74 -12.10
N CYS A 27 -10.15 -19.18 -11.24
CA CYS A 27 -10.02 -17.78 -10.85
C CYS A 27 -8.72 -17.66 -10.06
N SER A 28 -7.71 -17.01 -10.63
CA SER A 28 -6.52 -16.65 -9.88
C SER A 28 -6.92 -15.56 -8.88
N LEU A 29 -6.88 -15.94 -7.60
CA LEU A 29 -6.73 -15.02 -6.47
C LEU A 29 -5.36 -14.37 -6.63
N LEU A 30 -5.31 -13.43 -7.55
CA LEU A 30 -4.19 -12.56 -7.73
C LEU A 30 -4.02 -11.89 -6.27
N LYS A 31 -2.85 -11.48 -5.76
CA LYS A 31 -2.67 -10.71 -4.49
C LYS A 31 -1.71 -9.56 -4.79
N ARG A 32 -2.16 -8.32 -5.02
CA ARG A 32 -1.29 -7.25 -5.57
C ARG A 32 -0.37 -6.91 -4.44
N ASN A 33 0.91 -7.21 -4.63
CA ASN A 33 1.91 -6.68 -3.73
C ASN A 33 2.03 -5.20 -4.10
N ARG A 34 1.33 -4.35 -3.35
CA ARG A 34 1.39 -2.91 -3.53
C ARG A 34 2.47 -2.38 -2.61
N GLU A 35 3.47 -1.78 -3.21
CA GLU A 35 4.52 -1.04 -2.52
C GLU A 35 4.07 0.42 -2.39
N TYR A 36 4.17 0.96 -1.18
CA TYR A 36 3.86 2.35 -0.88
C TYR A 36 5.03 3.00 -0.17
N ASN A 37 5.48 4.14 -0.70
CA ASN A 37 6.51 4.96 -0.09
C ASN A 37 5.84 6.02 0.77
N ILE A 38 6.06 5.95 2.07
CA ILE A 38 5.43 6.79 3.08
C ILE A 38 6.50 7.65 3.72
N THR A 39 6.37 8.97 3.58
CA THR A 39 7.23 9.90 4.32
C THR A 39 6.60 10.15 5.69
N LEU A 40 7.36 9.87 6.74
CA LEU A 40 6.98 10.10 8.13
C LEU A 40 7.50 11.46 8.57
N LEU A 41 6.59 12.37 8.88
CA LEU A 41 6.87 13.71 9.38
C LEU A 41 6.37 13.80 10.83
N PRO A 42 7.17 13.37 11.82
CA PRO A 42 6.71 13.32 13.21
C PRO A 42 6.45 14.72 13.81
N GLY A 43 7.12 15.75 13.30
CA GLY A 43 7.04 17.11 13.86
C GLY A 43 7.56 17.17 15.30
N ASP A 44 6.85 17.93 16.14
CA ASP A 44 7.26 18.25 17.51
C ASP A 44 6.31 17.69 18.58
N GLY A 45 6.79 17.68 19.83
CA GLY A 45 6.01 17.27 21.00
C GLY A 45 5.47 15.84 20.87
N SER A 46 4.17 15.66 21.14
CA SER A 46 3.52 14.34 21.07
C SER A 46 3.46 13.73 19.67
N GLY A 47 3.79 14.49 18.61
CA GLY A 47 3.85 13.97 17.25
C GLY A 47 4.85 12.82 17.11
N LEU A 48 5.99 12.87 17.83
CA LEU A 48 6.98 11.79 17.88
C LEU A 48 6.42 10.50 18.50
N GLU A 49 5.68 10.63 19.59
CA GLU A 49 5.10 9.50 20.34
C GLU A 49 4.01 8.80 19.52
N VAL A 50 3.06 9.59 18.99
CA VAL A 50 1.93 9.07 18.20
C VAL A 50 2.42 8.45 16.89
N ASN A 51 3.38 9.09 16.22
CA ASN A 51 3.93 8.57 14.97
C ASN A 51 4.68 7.24 15.18
N SER A 52 5.39 7.07 16.31
CA SER A 52 6.04 5.80 16.66
C SER A 52 5.02 4.65 16.78
N VAL A 53 3.86 4.90 17.40
CA VAL A 53 2.79 3.90 17.50
C VAL A 53 2.15 3.65 16.12
N ALA A 54 1.88 4.69 15.35
CA ALA A 54 1.30 4.58 14.01
C ALA A 54 2.19 3.75 13.08
N LYS A 55 3.51 3.97 13.09
CA LYS A 55 4.49 3.18 12.32
C LYS A 55 4.42 1.70 12.68
N LYS A 56 4.29 1.34 13.97
CA LYS A 56 4.14 -0.05 14.41
C LYS A 56 2.87 -0.69 13.85
N VAL A 57 1.73 0.00 13.95
CA VAL A 57 0.45 -0.50 13.43
C VAL A 57 0.49 -0.65 11.91
N LEU A 58 1.06 0.32 11.19
CA LEU A 58 1.21 0.25 9.74
C LEU A 58 2.15 -0.89 9.31
N THR A 59 3.23 -1.13 10.06
CA THR A 59 4.14 -2.26 9.80
C THR A 59 3.42 -3.61 9.96
N LEU A 60 2.56 -3.74 10.98
CA LEU A 60 1.72 -4.93 11.15
C LEU A 60 0.71 -5.07 10.00
N ALA A 61 0.07 -3.98 9.58
CA ALA A 61 -0.87 -3.98 8.46
C ALA A 61 -0.18 -4.33 7.12
N ALA A 62 1.06 -3.87 6.91
CA ALA A 62 1.86 -4.21 5.74
C ALA A 62 1.98 -5.73 5.59
N SER A 63 2.32 -6.45 6.67
CA SER A 63 2.47 -7.92 6.64
C SER A 63 1.28 -8.67 6.04
N GLN A 64 0.07 -8.11 6.11
CA GLN A 64 -1.15 -8.72 5.60
C GLN A 64 -1.50 -8.28 4.17
N GLN A 65 -1.32 -7.00 3.84
CA GLN A 65 -1.94 -6.35 2.67
C GLN A 65 -0.98 -5.69 1.67
N GLY A 66 0.32 -5.53 1.96
CA GLY A 66 1.26 -4.87 1.05
C GLY A 66 2.66 -4.65 1.63
N ILE A 67 3.46 -3.81 0.98
CA ILE A 67 4.80 -3.42 1.47
C ILE A 67 4.78 -1.92 1.68
N PHE A 68 5.23 -1.46 2.85
CA PHE A 68 5.37 -0.04 3.15
C PHE A 68 6.85 0.27 3.36
N GLU A 69 7.38 1.22 2.60
CA GLU A 69 8.69 1.81 2.85
C GLU A 69 8.50 3.14 3.58
N PHE A 70 9.18 3.31 4.71
CA PHE A 70 9.07 4.50 5.52
C PHE A 70 10.35 5.32 5.44
N LYS A 71 10.22 6.61 5.13
CA LYS A 71 11.32 7.59 5.19
C LYS A 71 10.96 8.68 6.20
N GLU A 72 11.75 8.84 7.25
CA GLU A 72 11.55 9.94 8.21
C GLU A 72 12.24 11.21 7.72
N MET A 73 11.56 12.35 7.86
CA MET A 73 12.08 13.68 7.53
C MET A 73 11.66 14.69 8.60
N PRO A 74 12.51 15.68 8.95
CA PRO A 74 12.17 16.69 9.94
C PRO A 74 11.21 17.74 9.36
N VAL A 75 10.32 18.27 10.19
CA VAL A 75 9.42 19.39 9.87
C VAL A 75 9.13 20.20 11.14
N GLY A 76 8.80 21.49 11.00
CA GLY A 76 8.36 22.32 12.11
C GLY A 76 9.53 22.80 13.00
N GLY A 77 9.30 22.84 14.31
CA GLY A 77 10.30 23.15 15.32
C GLY A 77 11.50 22.21 15.26
N ALA A 78 11.27 20.91 15.05
CA ALA A 78 12.31 19.91 14.93
C ALA A 78 13.21 20.17 13.71
N ALA A 79 12.64 20.70 12.63
CA ALA A 79 13.45 21.13 11.48
C ALA A 79 14.19 22.44 11.74
N LEU A 80 13.55 23.41 12.41
CA LEU A 80 14.22 24.66 12.83
C LEU A 80 15.44 24.37 13.70
N ASP A 81 15.33 23.44 14.65
CA ASP A 81 16.43 23.09 15.55
C ASP A 81 17.56 22.33 14.82
N LEU A 82 17.23 21.52 13.81
CA LEU A 82 18.21 20.70 13.07
C LEU A 82 18.89 21.43 11.92
N VAL A 83 18.13 22.16 11.10
CA VAL A 83 18.59 22.75 9.84
C VAL A 83 18.35 24.27 9.76
N GLY A 84 17.77 24.89 10.80
CA GLY A 84 17.51 26.33 10.84
C GLY A 84 16.33 26.79 9.99
N VAL A 85 15.63 25.87 9.30
CA VAL A 85 14.45 26.16 8.47
C VAL A 85 13.30 25.22 8.85
N PRO A 86 12.04 25.70 8.86
CA PRO A 86 10.89 24.90 9.31
C PRO A 86 10.48 23.80 8.33
N LEU A 87 10.90 23.92 7.06
CA LEU A 87 10.65 22.93 6.02
C LEU A 87 11.89 22.84 5.12
N PRO A 88 12.76 21.84 5.32
CA PRO A 88 13.91 21.57 4.46
C PRO A 88 13.48 21.01 3.08
N ASP A 89 14.40 21.12 2.11
CA ASP A 89 14.24 20.62 0.73
C ASP A 89 14.18 19.07 0.64
#